data_AF-W0FK41-F1
#
_entry.id   AF-W0FK41-F1
#
_cell.length_a   1.000
_cell.length_b   1.000
_cell.length_c   1.000
_cell.angle_alpha   90.00
_cell.angle_beta   90.00
_cell.angle_gamma   90.00
#
_symmetry.space_group_name_H-M   'P 1'
#
loop_
_entity.id
_entity.type
_entity.pdbx_description
1 polymer ?
#
loop_
_entity_poly.entity_id
_entity_poly.type
_entity_poly.pdbx_seq_one_letter_code
_entity_poly.pdbx_strand_id
1 'polypeptide(L)'
;MGILDAIKGQLIDVIEWSDNSGKTMVHKYDMNGKEIMMGAQLTVRESQAAVFVNEGELADVFEPGRYELKTSNMPILTALKSWKYGFNSPFKADVYFVNTKQFLDMKWGTSNPVMMRDAEFGMIRVRAFGIYSFKVSDPTKFLKEVFGTAALFTVDGVEGQIKRTLVSGLSDAIAESKIPALDLAANYEELAAYALQAINPKLADLGLTLCSFVIENISLPEEVEKSIDKRTSMGVLGNLDQYAKYQAAEAMRDAANNPNGMAGMGVGMGAGAAMGQMFAQGMAPAAPQAAAPAAAPLAVCAVCGAQIPAGSKFCPECGAKQNSGSFCTSCGTAIPAGTKFCPECGAKQ
;
A
#
# COMPACT_ATOMS: atom_id res chain seq x y z
N MET A 1 48.83 58.83 -11.21
CA MET A 1 47.66 57.93 -11.17
C MET A 1 47.83 56.96 -12.33
N GLY A 2 48.28 55.75 -12.00
CA GLY A 2 49.01 54.90 -12.93
C GLY A 2 48.12 53.96 -13.74
N ILE A 3 48.60 53.65 -14.94
CA ILE A 3 48.09 52.64 -15.88
C ILE A 3 47.84 51.27 -15.23
N LEU A 4 48.43 51.01 -14.06
CA LEU A 4 48.25 49.80 -13.25
C LEU A 4 46.85 49.67 -12.59
N ASP A 5 46.12 50.77 -12.39
CA ASP A 5 44.74 50.71 -11.86
C ASP A 5 43.72 50.32 -12.95
N ALA A 6 44.05 50.50 -14.23
CA ALA A 6 43.23 50.05 -15.35
C ALA A 6 43.38 48.54 -15.63
N ILE A 7 44.49 47.92 -15.22
CA ILE A 7 44.78 46.49 -15.45
C ILE A 7 44.14 45.60 -14.37
N LYS A 8 43.84 46.13 -13.18
CA LYS A 8 43.12 45.39 -12.12
C LYS A 8 41.61 45.26 -12.34
N GLY A 9 41.04 45.94 -13.34
CA GLY A 9 39.60 45.99 -13.61
C GLY A 9 39.06 44.93 -14.57
N GLN A 10 39.90 44.02 -15.09
CA GLN A 10 39.49 42.97 -16.04
C GLN A 10 39.95 41.57 -15.57
N LEU A 11 39.78 41.27 -14.28
CA LEU A 11 39.75 39.87 -13.89
C LEU A 11 38.50 39.28 -14.53
N ILE A 12 38.69 38.39 -15.52
CA ILE A 12 37.60 37.63 -16.11
C ILE A 12 36.92 36.87 -14.97
N ASP A 13 35.69 37.25 -14.64
CA ASP A 13 34.94 36.57 -13.60
C ASP A 13 34.69 35.13 -14.05
N VAL A 14 35.16 34.18 -13.23
CA VAL A 14 34.91 32.75 -13.40
C VAL A 14 33.68 32.42 -12.57
N ILE A 15 32.58 32.13 -13.26
CA ILE A 15 31.30 31.77 -12.67
C ILE A 15 31.26 30.25 -12.62
N GLU A 16 31.36 29.70 -11.42
CA GLU A 16 31.27 28.27 -11.16
C GLU A 16 30.71 28.00 -9.77
N TRP A 17 30.12 26.82 -9.61
CA TRP A 17 29.67 26.34 -8.30
C TRP A 17 29.81 24.82 -8.20
N SER A 18 30.14 24.34 -7.00
CA SER A 18 30.20 22.92 -6.65
C SER A 18 29.37 22.64 -5.41
N ASP A 19 28.51 21.62 -5.46
CA ASP A 19 27.75 21.17 -4.29
C ASP A 19 28.59 20.27 -3.38
N ASN A 20 28.65 20.60 -2.09
CA ASN A 20 29.28 19.77 -1.06
C ASN A 20 28.25 19.15 -0.09
N SER A 21 26.96 19.47 -0.24
CA SER A 21 25.90 19.06 0.69
C SER A 21 25.20 17.75 0.31
N GLY A 22 25.18 17.43 -0.98
CA GLY A 22 24.45 16.28 -1.54
C GLY A 22 22.93 16.45 -1.63
N LYS A 23 22.36 17.47 -0.95
CA LYS A 23 20.90 17.75 -0.87
C LYS A 23 20.50 19.05 -1.56
N THR A 24 21.46 19.86 -2.01
CA THR A 24 21.16 21.10 -2.71
C THR A 24 20.72 20.78 -4.13
N MET A 25 19.56 21.30 -4.52
CA MET A 25 19.03 21.18 -5.88
C MET A 25 19.35 22.42 -6.69
N VAL A 26 19.28 23.60 -6.07
CA VAL A 26 19.53 24.89 -6.74
C VAL A 26 20.38 25.77 -5.86
N HIS A 27 21.35 26.44 -6.47
CA HIS A 27 22.14 27.49 -5.87
C HIS A 27 22.23 28.68 -6.83
N LYS A 28 21.76 29.85 -6.37
CA LYS A 28 21.99 31.12 -7.05
C LYS A 28 23.41 31.57 -6.77
N TYR A 29 24.19 31.78 -7.82
CA TYR A 29 25.54 32.28 -7.71
C TYR A 29 25.53 33.71 -7.14
N ASP A 30 26.29 33.92 -6.06
CA ASP A 30 26.42 35.23 -5.45
C ASP A 30 27.46 36.07 -6.21
N MET A 31 26.98 37.08 -6.93
CA MET A 31 27.81 38.02 -7.66
C MET A 31 28.44 39.09 -6.76
N ASN A 32 28.22 39.05 -5.44
CA ASN A 32 28.67 40.05 -4.48
C ASN A 32 28.23 41.47 -4.86
N GLY A 33 27.02 41.60 -5.43
CA GLY A 33 26.47 42.88 -5.91
C GLY A 33 27.10 43.42 -7.20
N LYS A 34 27.93 42.64 -7.90
CA LYS A 34 28.51 43.00 -9.21
C LYS A 34 27.62 42.53 -10.36
N GLU A 35 27.70 43.23 -11.48
CA GLU A 35 27.07 42.83 -12.73
C GLU A 35 27.99 41.84 -13.47
N ILE A 36 27.40 40.90 -14.23
CA ILE A 36 28.19 39.98 -15.06
C ILE A 36 28.83 40.78 -16.19
N MET A 37 30.17 40.75 -16.24
CA MET A 37 30.92 41.37 -17.32
C MET A 37 30.87 40.52 -18.60
N MET A 38 30.85 41.21 -19.74
CA MET A 38 30.97 40.58 -21.05
C MET A 38 32.30 39.83 -21.17
N GLY A 39 32.26 38.57 -21.60
CA GLY A 39 33.43 37.69 -21.66
C GLY A 39 33.72 36.90 -20.38
N ALA A 40 32.86 37.03 -19.35
CA ALA A 40 32.90 36.16 -18.18
C ALA A 40 32.86 34.66 -18.60
N GLN A 41 33.53 33.83 -17.82
CA GLN A 41 33.70 32.41 -18.11
C GLN A 41 32.76 31.62 -17.20
N LEU A 42 31.72 31.03 -17.78
CA LEU A 42 30.81 30.14 -17.08
C LEU A 42 31.33 28.70 -17.21
N THR A 43 31.58 28.06 -16.08
CA THR A 43 31.92 26.64 -16.04
C THR A 43 30.77 25.87 -15.38
N VAL A 44 30.09 25.05 -16.17
CA VAL A 44 29.02 24.15 -15.71
C VAL A 44 29.63 22.76 -15.57
N ARG A 45 29.50 22.16 -14.39
CA ARG A 45 30.08 20.85 -14.09
C ARG A 45 29.19 19.72 -14.60
N GLU A 46 29.74 18.52 -14.65
CA GLU A 46 28.94 17.31 -14.89
C GLU A 46 27.81 17.16 -13.87
N SER A 47 26.67 16.63 -14.33
CA SER A 47 25.45 16.51 -13.52
C SER A 47 24.92 17.85 -12.96
N GLN A 48 25.14 18.94 -13.70
CA GLN A 48 24.69 20.27 -13.39
C GLN A 48 24.20 20.97 -14.66
N ALA A 49 23.29 21.92 -14.51
CA ALA A 49 22.91 22.88 -15.53
C ALA A 49 23.01 24.30 -14.94
N ALA A 50 23.29 25.30 -15.76
CA ALA A 50 23.24 26.69 -15.35
C ALA A 50 22.10 27.42 -16.06
N VAL A 51 21.12 27.87 -15.30
CA VAL A 51 19.98 28.65 -15.78
C VAL A 51 20.31 30.13 -15.65
N PHE A 52 20.26 30.82 -16.78
CA PHE A 52 20.53 32.24 -16.89
C PHE A 52 19.23 33.03 -16.96
N VAL A 53 19.05 33.99 -16.07
CA VAL A 53 17.90 34.89 -16.04
C VAL A 53 18.41 36.31 -16.20
N ASN A 54 17.89 37.04 -17.18
CA ASN A 54 18.29 38.42 -17.45
C ASN A 54 17.07 39.34 -17.29
N GLU A 55 17.21 40.40 -16.47
CA GLU A 55 16.13 41.37 -16.22
C GLU A 55 14.77 40.74 -15.82
N GLY A 56 14.81 39.56 -15.19
CA GLY A 56 13.61 38.82 -14.75
C GLY A 56 13.05 37.85 -15.79
N GLU A 57 13.64 37.76 -16.98
CA GLU A 57 13.25 36.80 -18.02
C GLU A 57 14.27 35.67 -18.18
N LEU A 58 13.79 34.46 -18.43
CA LEU A 58 14.64 33.31 -18.74
C LEU A 58 15.38 33.56 -20.05
N ALA A 59 16.70 33.57 -19.97
CA ALA A 59 17.58 33.94 -21.07
C ALA A 59 18.29 32.74 -21.70
N ASP A 60 18.79 31.77 -20.92
CA ASP A 60 19.37 30.55 -21.49
C ASP A 60 19.53 29.44 -20.44
N VAL A 61 19.78 28.22 -20.90
CA VAL A 61 20.17 27.09 -20.05
C VAL A 61 21.42 26.42 -20.62
N PHE A 62 22.51 26.44 -19.86
CA PHE A 62 23.78 25.84 -20.24
C PHE A 62 23.92 24.44 -19.64
N GLU A 63 24.26 23.48 -20.51
CA GLU A 63 24.62 22.10 -20.16
C GLU A 63 26.07 22.02 -19.63
N PRO A 64 26.55 20.84 -19.16
CA PRO A 64 27.94 20.69 -18.72
C PRO A 64 28.94 21.13 -19.78
N GLY A 65 29.88 21.99 -19.39
CA GLY A 65 30.86 22.57 -20.29
C GLY A 65 31.40 23.92 -19.84
N ARG A 66 32.29 24.49 -20.65
CA ARG A 66 32.84 25.82 -20.44
C ARG A 66 32.34 26.76 -21.53
N TYR A 67 31.77 27.87 -21.11
CA TYR A 67 31.14 28.86 -21.98
C TYR A 67 31.73 30.24 -21.72
N GLU A 68 31.97 30.97 -22.79
CA GLU A 68 32.22 32.41 -22.72
C GLU A 68 30.88 33.13 -22.89
N LEU A 69 30.51 33.94 -21.89
CA LEU A 69 29.25 34.68 -21.91
C LEU A 69 29.36 35.87 -22.87
N LYS A 70 28.88 35.64 -24.11
CA LYS A 70 28.77 36.64 -25.19
C LYS A 70 27.34 36.71 -25.70
N THR A 71 26.83 37.92 -25.94
CA THR A 71 25.47 38.18 -26.46
C THR A 71 25.20 37.54 -27.82
N SER A 72 26.21 37.11 -28.56
CA SER A 72 26.07 36.42 -29.85
C SER A 72 25.73 34.93 -29.72
N ASN A 73 26.03 34.33 -28.57
CA ASN A 73 25.95 32.88 -28.38
C ASN A 73 24.76 32.46 -27.50
N MET A 74 23.90 33.42 -27.13
CA MET A 74 22.70 33.19 -26.32
C MET A 74 21.45 33.41 -27.21
N PRO A 75 20.80 32.34 -27.69
CA PRO A 75 19.76 32.43 -28.72
C PRO A 75 18.55 33.28 -28.31
N ILE A 76 18.08 33.16 -27.07
CA ILE A 76 16.88 33.88 -26.59
C ILE A 76 17.22 35.35 -26.30
N LEU A 77 18.41 35.65 -25.75
CA LEU A 77 18.88 37.03 -25.59
C LEU A 77 19.08 37.75 -26.93
N THR A 78 19.44 37.01 -28.00
CA THR A 78 19.54 37.59 -29.34
C THR A 78 18.17 38.04 -29.87
N ALA A 79 17.08 37.38 -29.48
CA ALA A 79 15.71 37.79 -29.81
C ALA A 79 15.23 39.02 -29.00
N LEU A 80 15.69 39.18 -27.76
CA LEU A 80 15.44 40.36 -26.91
C LEU A 80 16.28 41.60 -27.31
N LYS A 81 17.27 41.41 -28.18
CA LYS A 81 18.26 42.41 -28.62
C LYS A 81 17.70 43.56 -29.49
N SER A 82 16.40 43.56 -29.81
CA SER A 82 15.74 44.67 -30.51
C SER A 82 15.41 45.87 -29.61
N TRP A 83 15.75 45.81 -28.32
CA TRP A 83 15.57 46.93 -27.39
C TRP A 83 16.58 48.07 -27.69
N LYS A 84 16.08 49.31 -27.77
CA LYS A 84 16.74 50.54 -28.27
C LYS A 84 18.10 50.97 -27.67
N TYR A 85 18.67 50.25 -26.71
CA TYR A 85 19.93 50.60 -26.06
C TYR A 85 20.97 49.50 -26.35
N GLY A 86 21.96 49.80 -27.19
CA GLY A 86 22.97 48.85 -27.63
C GLY A 86 23.69 48.15 -26.47
N PHE A 87 23.65 46.81 -26.47
CA PHE A 87 24.08 45.86 -25.44
C PHE A 87 25.63 45.73 -25.27
N ASN A 88 26.35 46.85 -25.19
CA ASN A 88 27.77 46.90 -24.79
C ASN A 88 27.94 47.27 -23.31
N SER A 89 26.85 47.33 -22.53
CA SER A 89 26.84 47.66 -21.11
C SER A 89 26.68 46.38 -20.27
N PRO A 90 27.34 46.29 -19.09
CA PRO A 90 27.05 45.23 -18.13
C PRO A 90 25.56 45.20 -17.77
N PHE A 91 25.06 44.00 -17.51
CA PHE A 91 23.63 43.74 -17.35
C PHE A 91 23.37 42.98 -16.04
N LYS A 92 22.20 43.22 -15.46
CA LYS A 92 21.76 42.53 -14.26
C LYS A 92 21.16 41.19 -14.64
N ALA A 93 21.94 40.14 -14.41
CA ALA A 93 21.49 38.77 -14.57
C ALA A 93 21.67 37.97 -13.29
N ASP A 94 20.89 36.91 -13.18
CA ASP A 94 20.99 35.89 -12.15
C ASP A 94 21.44 34.58 -12.81
N VAL A 95 22.36 33.88 -12.16
CA VAL A 95 22.81 32.54 -12.56
C VAL A 95 22.41 31.56 -11.49
N TYR A 96 21.59 30.59 -11.86
CA TYR A 96 21.18 29.50 -11.00
C TYR A 96 21.86 28.22 -11.46
N PHE A 97 22.69 27.63 -10.61
CA PHE A 97 23.18 26.28 -10.83
C PHE A 97 22.16 25.28 -10.31
N VAL A 98 21.74 24.36 -11.17
CA VAL A 98 20.73 23.33 -10.90
C VAL A 98 21.41 21.97 -10.99
N ASN A 99 21.33 21.18 -9.92
CA ASN A 99 21.85 19.82 -9.90
C ASN A 99 20.91 18.89 -10.66
N THR A 100 21.45 18.22 -11.69
CA THR A 100 20.73 17.24 -12.52
C THR A 100 21.10 15.79 -12.17
N LYS A 101 21.97 15.59 -11.17
CA LYS A 101 22.25 14.28 -10.56
C LYS A 101 20.99 13.67 -9.96
N GLN A 102 21.01 12.34 -9.76
CA GLN A 102 19.96 11.67 -9.01
C GLN A 102 20.09 11.93 -7.50
N PHE A 103 18.95 12.18 -6.86
CA PHE A 103 18.78 12.14 -5.42
C PHE A 103 18.30 10.74 -5.06
N LEU A 104 19.17 9.97 -4.40
CA LEU A 104 18.98 8.55 -4.11
C LEU A 104 18.46 8.35 -2.68
N ASP A 105 17.99 7.13 -2.40
CA ASP A 105 17.57 6.68 -1.07
C ASP A 105 16.50 7.57 -0.40
N MET A 106 15.57 8.08 -1.21
CA MET A 106 14.47 8.88 -0.71
C MET A 106 13.36 7.98 -0.24
N LYS A 107 12.98 8.11 1.03
CA LYS A 107 11.97 7.24 1.64
C LYS A 107 10.58 7.73 1.28
N TRP A 108 9.67 6.80 1.02
CA TRP A 108 8.25 7.09 0.89
C TRP A 108 7.44 6.08 1.69
N GLY A 109 6.22 6.46 2.05
CA GLY A 109 5.27 5.57 2.71
C GLY A 109 3.87 6.17 2.75
N THR A 110 2.88 5.30 2.81
CA THR A 110 1.48 5.68 2.92
C THR A 110 1.22 6.26 4.32
N SER A 111 0.98 7.57 4.43
CA SER A 111 0.66 8.19 5.72
C SER A 111 -0.68 7.68 6.28
N ASN A 112 -1.64 7.44 5.39
CA ASN A 112 -2.91 6.79 5.69
C ASN A 112 -3.01 5.48 4.91
N PRO A 113 -3.65 4.43 5.46
CA PRO A 113 -3.88 3.20 4.73
C PRO A 113 -4.63 3.42 3.42
N VAL A 114 -4.21 2.71 2.38
CA VAL A 114 -4.89 2.66 1.09
C VAL A 114 -5.98 1.59 1.16
N MET A 115 -7.20 1.94 0.78
CA MET A 115 -8.29 0.97 0.71
C MET A 115 -8.19 0.18 -0.59
N MET A 116 -8.23 -1.14 -0.47
CA MET A 116 -8.21 -2.07 -1.59
C MET A 116 -9.37 -3.05 -1.45
N ARG A 117 -9.99 -3.41 -2.58
CA ARG A 117 -10.96 -4.51 -2.63
C ARG A 117 -10.22 -5.79 -2.96
N ASP A 118 -10.28 -6.72 -2.04
CA ASP A 118 -9.74 -8.07 -2.15
C ASP A 118 -10.87 -9.09 -2.34
N ALA A 119 -10.60 -10.15 -3.12
CA ALA A 119 -11.59 -11.18 -3.42
C ALA A 119 -11.85 -12.13 -2.23
N GLU A 120 -10.87 -12.35 -1.37
CA GLU A 120 -10.95 -13.26 -0.23
C GLU A 120 -11.34 -12.53 1.07
N PHE A 121 -10.80 -11.32 1.27
CA PHE A 121 -10.94 -10.57 2.52
C PHE A 121 -11.92 -9.38 2.42
N GLY A 122 -12.44 -9.08 1.24
CA GLY A 122 -13.33 -7.94 1.02
C GLY A 122 -12.58 -6.61 1.02
N MET A 123 -13.12 -5.58 1.65
CA MET A 123 -12.47 -4.26 1.70
C MET A 123 -11.40 -4.24 2.78
N ILE A 124 -10.13 -4.23 2.38
CA ILE A 124 -8.99 -4.18 3.30
C ILE A 124 -8.24 -2.86 3.18
N ARG A 125 -7.43 -2.57 4.21
CA ARG A 125 -6.64 -1.34 4.32
C ARG A 125 -5.17 -1.69 4.37
N VAL A 126 -4.46 -1.48 3.27
CA VAL A 126 -3.03 -1.79 3.17
C VAL A 126 -2.19 -0.55 3.45
N ARG A 127 -1.01 -0.74 4.02
CA ARG A 127 0.02 0.31 4.10
C ARG A 127 1.23 -0.13 3.30
N ALA A 128 1.88 0.79 2.63
CA ALA A 128 3.05 0.50 1.82
C ALA A 128 4.17 1.49 2.10
N PHE A 129 5.41 1.04 1.99
CA PHE A 129 6.58 1.90 2.07
C PHE A 129 7.71 1.37 1.19
N GLY A 130 8.70 2.23 0.97
CA GLY A 130 9.94 1.87 0.31
C GLY A 130 10.79 3.09 0.00
N ILE A 131 11.54 2.99 -1.08
CA ILE A 131 12.45 4.04 -1.53
C ILE A 131 12.17 4.48 -2.97
N TYR A 132 12.60 5.68 -3.28
CA TYR A 132 12.57 6.23 -4.63
C TYR A 132 13.83 7.05 -4.88
N SER A 133 14.08 7.31 -6.16
CA SER A 133 15.07 8.30 -6.60
C SER A 133 14.48 9.20 -7.67
N PHE A 134 14.96 10.43 -7.72
CA PHE A 134 14.48 11.41 -8.69
C PHE A 134 15.61 12.36 -9.08
N LYS A 135 15.41 13.12 -10.16
CA LYS A 135 16.32 14.18 -10.58
C LYS A 135 15.54 15.34 -11.18
N VAL A 136 16.21 16.49 -11.31
CA VAL A 136 15.74 17.57 -12.18
C VAL A 136 16.05 17.17 -13.63
N SER A 137 15.01 17.10 -14.46
CA SER A 137 15.12 16.79 -15.88
C SER A 137 14.91 18.01 -16.77
N ASP A 138 14.16 19.00 -16.32
CA ASP A 138 13.94 20.27 -17.00
C ASP A 138 14.20 21.45 -16.04
N PRO A 139 15.43 22.01 -16.05
CA PRO A 139 15.80 23.15 -15.20
C PRO A 139 14.95 24.40 -15.46
N THR A 140 14.46 24.59 -16.69
CA THR A 140 13.62 25.73 -17.05
C THR A 140 12.26 25.63 -16.37
N LYS A 141 11.61 24.48 -16.49
CA LYS A 141 10.30 24.27 -15.87
C LYS A 141 10.42 24.23 -14.35
N PHE A 142 11.50 23.64 -13.83
CA PHE A 142 11.78 23.64 -12.40
C PHE A 142 11.94 25.07 -11.83
N LEU A 143 12.56 25.99 -12.59
CA LEU A 143 12.62 27.41 -12.23
C LEU A 143 11.24 28.04 -12.18
N LYS A 144 10.45 27.87 -13.24
CA LYS A 144 9.15 28.54 -13.38
C LYS A 144 8.12 28.06 -12.36
N GLU A 145 8.09 26.77 -12.07
CA GLU A 145 7.00 26.14 -11.31
C GLU A 145 7.37 25.87 -9.84
N VAL A 146 8.67 25.74 -9.50
CA VAL A 146 9.07 25.25 -8.18
C VAL A 146 9.91 26.25 -7.38
N PHE A 147 11.13 26.57 -7.83
CA PHE A 147 12.05 27.35 -6.99
C PHE A 147 11.98 28.86 -7.23
N GLY A 148 11.46 29.31 -8.38
CA GLY A 148 11.30 30.72 -8.72
C GLY A 148 12.59 31.52 -8.52
N THR A 149 12.57 32.43 -7.56
CA THR A 149 13.71 33.32 -7.23
C THR A 149 14.53 32.87 -6.02
N ALA A 150 14.28 31.68 -5.46
CA ALA A 150 14.96 31.20 -4.26
C ALA A 150 16.47 31.06 -4.51
N ALA A 151 17.28 31.68 -3.64
CA ALA A 151 18.74 31.64 -3.76
C ALA A 151 19.32 30.25 -3.44
N LEU A 152 18.62 29.46 -2.61
CA LEU A 152 18.98 28.10 -2.27
C LEU A 152 17.70 27.27 -2.23
N PHE A 153 17.70 26.13 -2.93
CA PHE A 153 16.59 25.18 -2.91
C PHE A 153 17.12 23.77 -2.67
N THR A 154 16.51 23.04 -1.75
CA THR A 154 16.93 21.69 -1.34
C THR A 154 15.82 20.68 -1.58
N VAL A 155 16.18 19.39 -1.49
CA VAL A 155 15.24 18.26 -1.61
C VAL A 155 14.01 18.40 -0.71
N ASP A 156 14.19 18.94 0.50
CA ASP A 156 13.11 19.09 1.49
C ASP A 156 11.96 19.96 0.95
N GLY A 157 12.25 20.89 0.03
CA GLY A 157 11.25 21.77 -0.60
C GLY A 157 10.28 21.05 -1.55
N VAL A 158 10.66 19.88 -2.10
CA VAL A 158 9.81 19.09 -3.02
C VAL A 158 9.38 17.74 -2.45
N GLU A 159 10.09 17.23 -1.45
CA GLU A 159 9.93 15.86 -0.95
C GLU A 159 8.48 15.53 -0.57
N GLY A 160 7.81 16.44 0.14
CA GLY A 160 6.42 16.24 0.55
C GLY A 160 5.44 16.14 -0.62
N GLN A 161 5.67 16.92 -1.69
CA GLN A 161 4.84 16.87 -2.89
C GLN A 161 5.06 15.55 -3.64
N ILE A 162 6.32 15.15 -3.82
CA ILE A 162 6.66 13.88 -4.50
C ILE A 162 6.05 12.71 -3.73
N LYS A 163 6.22 12.64 -2.40
CA LYS A 163 5.65 11.57 -1.56
C LYS A 163 4.14 11.43 -1.73
N ARG A 164 3.39 12.54 -1.78
CA ARG A 164 1.94 12.51 -1.99
C ARG A 164 1.57 12.00 -3.38
N THR A 165 2.28 12.44 -4.42
CA THR A 165 2.08 11.96 -5.78
C THR A 165 2.39 10.46 -5.91
N LEU A 166 3.45 9.99 -5.26
CA LEU A 166 3.82 8.57 -5.21
C LEU A 166 2.71 7.72 -4.58
N VAL A 167 2.21 8.12 -3.41
CA VAL A 167 1.13 7.40 -2.71
C VAL A 167 -0.16 7.36 -3.54
N SER A 168 -0.49 8.47 -4.21
CA SER A 168 -1.64 8.50 -5.12
C SER A 168 -1.46 7.53 -6.29
N GLY A 169 -0.32 7.58 -6.98
CA GLY A 169 -0.08 6.71 -8.15
C GLY A 169 0.01 5.23 -7.77
N LEU A 170 0.55 4.90 -6.60
CA LEU A 170 0.51 3.53 -6.09
C LEU A 170 -0.91 3.07 -5.77
N SER A 171 -1.74 3.94 -5.21
CA SER A 171 -3.13 3.60 -4.90
C SER A 171 -3.92 3.26 -6.17
N ASP A 172 -3.70 4.05 -7.23
CA ASP A 172 -4.28 3.81 -8.55
C ASP A 172 -3.78 2.46 -9.11
N ALA A 173 -2.46 2.22 -9.05
CA ALA A 173 -1.84 0.97 -9.50
C ALA A 173 -2.40 -0.28 -8.81
N ILE A 174 -2.53 -0.23 -7.48
CA ILE A 174 -3.10 -1.33 -6.69
C ILE A 174 -4.55 -1.59 -7.11
N ALA A 175 -5.37 -0.53 -7.23
CA ALA A 175 -6.78 -0.66 -7.58
C ALA A 175 -6.99 -1.23 -9.00
N GLU A 176 -6.15 -0.84 -9.96
CA GLU A 176 -6.26 -1.27 -11.37
C GLU A 176 -5.70 -2.67 -11.60
N SER A 177 -4.67 -3.07 -10.83
CA SER A 177 -4.04 -4.39 -10.94
C SER A 177 -4.99 -5.56 -10.61
N LYS A 178 -5.95 -5.32 -9.70
CA LYS A 178 -6.86 -6.36 -9.16
C LYS A 178 -6.13 -7.58 -8.61
N ILE A 179 -4.87 -7.41 -8.18
CA ILE A 179 -4.05 -8.45 -7.58
C ILE A 179 -4.55 -8.71 -6.14
N PRO A 180 -4.80 -9.97 -5.75
CA PRO A 180 -5.13 -10.30 -4.36
C PRO A 180 -4.04 -9.87 -3.38
N ALA A 181 -4.43 -9.54 -2.16
CA ALA A 181 -3.55 -9.00 -1.13
C ALA A 181 -2.34 -9.89 -0.83
N LEU A 182 -2.52 -11.21 -0.88
CA LEU A 182 -1.46 -12.20 -0.63
C LEU A 182 -0.48 -12.32 -1.80
N ASP A 183 -0.91 -11.97 -3.01
CA ASP A 183 -0.11 -12.05 -4.23
C ASP A 183 0.63 -10.74 -4.53
N LEU A 184 0.30 -9.64 -3.83
CA LEU A 184 0.97 -8.34 -4.00
C LEU A 184 2.48 -8.46 -3.86
N ALA A 185 2.96 -9.25 -2.89
CA ALA A 185 4.38 -9.44 -2.62
C ALA A 185 5.15 -10.05 -3.80
N ALA A 186 4.47 -10.83 -4.64
CA ALA A 186 5.07 -11.43 -5.83
C ALA A 186 5.11 -10.46 -7.02
N ASN A 187 4.46 -9.29 -6.93
CA ASN A 187 4.23 -8.37 -8.05
C ASN A 187 4.67 -6.92 -7.75
N TYR A 188 5.56 -6.71 -6.78
CA TYR A 188 6.01 -5.36 -6.41
C TYR A 188 6.69 -4.62 -7.56
N GLU A 189 7.44 -5.32 -8.41
CA GLU A 189 8.16 -4.71 -9.53
C GLU A 189 7.19 -4.20 -10.61
N GLU A 190 6.19 -5.03 -10.95
CA GLU A 190 5.14 -4.69 -11.91
C GLU A 190 4.28 -3.52 -11.42
N LEU A 191 3.90 -3.54 -10.14
CA LEU A 191 3.16 -2.44 -9.51
C LEU A 191 3.97 -1.14 -9.50
N ALA A 192 5.27 -1.23 -9.18
CA ALA A 192 6.15 -0.07 -9.18
C ALA A 192 6.34 0.51 -10.59
N ALA A 193 6.52 -0.35 -11.61
CA ALA A 193 6.64 0.06 -13.00
C ALA A 193 5.35 0.73 -13.51
N TYR A 194 4.19 0.17 -13.16
CA TYR A 194 2.90 0.74 -13.51
C TYR A 194 2.70 2.11 -12.84
N ALA A 195 2.97 2.21 -11.54
CA ALA A 195 2.89 3.46 -10.80
C ALA A 195 3.83 4.52 -11.40
N LEU A 196 5.06 4.16 -11.78
CA LEU A 196 6.01 5.07 -12.42
C LEU A 196 5.46 5.71 -13.70
N GLN A 197 4.78 4.92 -14.54
CA GLN A 197 4.17 5.42 -15.78
C GLN A 197 3.05 6.43 -15.49
N ALA A 198 2.28 6.22 -14.43
CA ALA A 198 1.21 7.13 -14.01
C ALA A 198 1.74 8.40 -13.30
N ILE A 199 2.86 8.28 -12.56
CA ILE A 199 3.40 9.36 -11.72
C ILE A 199 4.28 10.32 -12.52
N ASN A 200 5.15 9.81 -13.40
CA ASN A 200 6.13 10.65 -14.09
C ASN A 200 5.52 11.82 -14.89
N PRO A 201 4.38 11.68 -15.60
CA PRO A 201 3.74 12.82 -16.25
C PRO A 201 3.40 13.96 -15.28
N LYS A 202 2.92 13.63 -14.07
CA LYS A 202 2.57 14.62 -13.04
C LYS A 202 3.81 15.35 -12.48
N LEU A 203 4.96 14.68 -12.43
CA LEU A 203 6.22 15.29 -11.98
C LEU A 203 6.94 16.04 -13.10
N ALA A 204 6.73 15.65 -14.35
CA ALA A 204 7.26 16.34 -15.52
C ALA A 204 6.71 17.76 -15.64
N ASP A 205 5.53 18.05 -15.08
CA ASP A 205 4.97 19.40 -14.95
C ASP A 205 5.74 20.28 -13.95
N LEU A 206 6.53 19.68 -13.06
CA LEU A 206 7.42 20.38 -12.13
C LEU A 206 8.88 20.41 -12.63
N GLY A 207 9.16 19.88 -13.82
CA GLY A 207 10.53 19.70 -14.34
C GLY A 207 11.33 18.60 -13.64
N LEU A 208 10.63 17.69 -12.95
CA LEU A 208 11.22 16.57 -12.22
C LEU A 208 10.92 15.25 -12.93
N THR A 209 11.78 14.26 -12.71
CA THR A 209 11.54 12.89 -13.16
C THR A 209 11.96 11.90 -12.10
N LEU A 210 11.07 10.93 -11.83
CA LEU A 210 11.37 9.81 -10.97
C LEU A 210 12.22 8.80 -11.77
N CYS A 211 13.38 8.46 -11.23
CA CYS A 211 14.35 7.55 -11.85
C CYS A 211 14.13 6.11 -11.39
N SER A 212 13.76 5.92 -10.11
CA SER A 212 13.38 4.62 -9.57
C SER A 212 12.28 4.77 -8.54
N PHE A 213 11.41 3.78 -8.46
CA PHE A 213 10.39 3.63 -7.44
C PHE A 213 10.40 2.18 -6.98
N VAL A 214 10.57 1.96 -5.69
CA VAL A 214 10.70 0.63 -5.11
C VAL A 214 9.70 0.50 -3.98
N ILE A 215 8.92 -0.57 -4.02
CA ILE A 215 8.06 -1.01 -2.94
C ILE A 215 8.85 -2.04 -2.12
N GLU A 216 9.20 -1.71 -0.89
CA GLU A 216 9.90 -2.63 0.01
C GLU A 216 8.92 -3.60 0.66
N ASN A 217 7.76 -3.08 1.10
CA ASN A 217 6.74 -3.88 1.73
C ASN A 217 5.35 -3.25 1.61
N ILE A 218 4.34 -4.11 1.47
CA ILE A 218 2.94 -3.78 1.69
C ILE A 218 2.45 -4.60 2.88
N SER A 219 2.12 -3.91 3.98
CA SER A 219 1.61 -4.53 5.19
C SER A 219 0.08 -4.59 5.18
N LEU A 220 -0.43 -5.71 5.68
CA LEU A 220 -1.85 -5.98 5.85
C LEU A 220 -2.31 -5.46 7.22
N PRO A 221 -3.62 -5.19 7.39
CA PRO A 221 -4.14 -4.85 8.71
C PRO A 221 -4.12 -6.08 9.62
N GLU A 222 -3.88 -5.88 10.92
CA GLU A 222 -3.74 -6.94 11.93
C GLU A 222 -4.93 -7.93 11.96
N GLU A 223 -6.15 -7.47 11.67
CA GLU A 223 -7.34 -8.32 11.58
C GLU A 223 -7.23 -9.36 10.45
N VAL A 224 -6.69 -8.94 9.29
CA VAL A 224 -6.45 -9.83 8.14
C VAL A 224 -5.32 -10.79 8.47
N GLU A 225 -4.22 -10.32 9.05
CA GLU A 225 -3.10 -11.16 9.50
C GLU A 225 -3.59 -12.26 10.48
N LYS A 226 -4.35 -11.90 11.51
CA LYS A 226 -4.95 -12.87 12.46
C LYS A 226 -5.85 -13.88 11.77
N SER A 227 -6.62 -13.45 10.76
CA SER A 227 -7.49 -14.35 10.01
C SER A 227 -6.70 -15.36 9.18
N ILE A 228 -5.57 -14.93 8.60
CA ILE A 228 -4.64 -15.78 7.85
C ILE A 228 -3.97 -16.77 8.79
N ASP A 229 -3.47 -16.33 9.95
CA ASP A 229 -2.85 -17.21 10.95
C ASP A 229 -3.84 -18.27 11.48
N LYS A 230 -5.09 -17.86 11.71
CA LYS A 230 -6.17 -18.78 12.11
C LYS A 230 -6.49 -19.79 11.01
N ARG A 231 -6.57 -19.36 9.75
CA ARG A 231 -6.82 -20.26 8.61
C ARG A 231 -5.65 -21.21 8.40
N THR A 232 -4.42 -20.72 8.50
CA THR A 232 -3.20 -21.50 8.36
C THR A 232 -3.06 -22.52 9.48
N SER A 233 -3.32 -22.14 10.73
CA SER A 233 -3.36 -23.09 11.85
C SER A 233 -4.43 -24.17 11.68
N MET A 234 -5.64 -23.81 11.21
CA MET A 234 -6.66 -24.81 10.86
C MET A 234 -6.22 -25.74 9.72
N GLY A 235 -5.58 -25.21 8.68
CA GLY A 235 -5.08 -26.00 7.55
C GLY A 235 -3.92 -26.93 7.90
N VAL A 236 -2.99 -26.49 8.75
CA VAL A 236 -1.87 -27.30 9.26
C VAL A 236 -2.36 -28.38 10.21
N LEU A 237 -3.32 -28.06 11.08
CA LEU A 237 -3.90 -29.03 12.01
C LEU A 237 -4.77 -30.06 11.29
N GLY A 238 -5.31 -29.74 10.11
CA GLY A 238 -5.96 -30.65 9.15
C GLY A 238 -7.22 -31.37 9.63
N ASN A 239 -7.46 -31.39 10.94
CA ASN A 239 -8.46 -32.21 11.60
C ASN A 239 -9.22 -31.35 12.62
N LEU A 240 -10.54 -31.22 12.43
CA LEU A 240 -11.43 -30.39 13.26
C LEU A 240 -11.37 -30.78 14.75
N ASP A 241 -11.12 -32.06 15.04
CA ASP A 241 -10.88 -32.58 16.39
C ASP A 241 -9.61 -32.01 17.04
N GLN A 242 -8.53 -31.88 16.26
CA GLN A 242 -7.30 -31.27 16.75
C GLN A 242 -7.45 -29.77 16.95
N TYR A 243 -8.27 -29.11 16.12
CA TYR A 243 -8.57 -27.68 16.29
C TYR A 243 -9.39 -27.40 17.56
N ALA A 244 -10.42 -28.21 17.85
CA ALA A 244 -11.19 -28.10 19.08
C ALA A 244 -10.30 -28.30 20.33
N LYS A 245 -9.39 -29.29 20.27
CA LYS A 245 -8.38 -29.52 21.31
C LYS A 245 -7.37 -28.39 21.43
N TYR A 246 -6.94 -27.82 20.30
CA TYR A 246 -6.01 -26.69 20.26
C TYR A 246 -6.61 -25.44 20.87
N GLN A 247 -7.83 -25.05 20.47
CA GLN A 247 -8.54 -23.92 21.07
C GLN A 247 -8.82 -24.13 22.57
N ALA A 248 -9.15 -25.35 23.00
CA ALA A 248 -9.30 -25.65 24.41
C ALA A 248 -7.98 -25.50 25.18
N ALA A 249 -6.84 -25.88 24.59
CA ALA A 249 -5.52 -25.71 25.16
C ALA A 249 -5.09 -24.23 25.21
N GLU A 250 -5.42 -23.46 24.18
CA GLU A 250 -5.14 -22.02 24.11
C GLU A 250 -5.97 -21.24 25.15
N ALA A 251 -7.26 -21.57 25.28
CA ALA A 251 -8.13 -21.03 26.33
C ALA A 251 -7.65 -21.39 27.75
N MET A 252 -7.14 -22.61 27.96
CA MET A 252 -6.51 -23.00 29.23
C MET A 252 -5.23 -22.21 29.50
N ARG A 253 -4.40 -21.97 28.48
CA ARG A 253 -3.17 -21.19 28.59
C ARG A 253 -3.46 -19.71 28.90
N ASP A 254 -4.44 -19.12 28.23
CA ASP A 254 -4.83 -17.71 28.46
C ASP A 254 -5.47 -17.52 29.84
N ALA A 255 -6.25 -18.49 30.31
CA ALA A 255 -6.78 -18.51 31.68
C ALA A 255 -5.66 -18.67 32.72
N ALA A 256 -4.63 -19.48 32.44
CA ALA A 256 -3.47 -19.65 33.32
C ALA A 256 -2.57 -18.40 33.36
N ASN A 257 -2.44 -17.67 32.25
CA ASN A 257 -1.66 -16.43 32.16
C ASN A 257 -2.43 -15.19 32.69
N ASN A 258 -3.75 -15.27 32.87
CA ASN A 258 -4.58 -14.23 33.47
C ASN A 258 -5.30 -14.72 34.75
N PRO A 259 -4.56 -15.07 35.82
CA PRO A 259 -5.11 -15.68 37.02
C PRO A 259 -6.12 -14.79 37.78
N ASN A 260 -6.13 -13.48 37.52
CA ASN A 260 -7.05 -12.52 38.14
C ASN A 260 -8.22 -12.07 37.22
N GLY A 261 -8.36 -12.65 36.02
CA GLY A 261 -9.45 -12.32 35.10
C GLY A 261 -10.73 -13.12 35.42
N MET A 262 -11.88 -12.46 35.46
CA MET A 262 -13.20 -13.08 35.74
C MET A 262 -13.54 -14.26 34.80
N ALA A 263 -12.89 -14.35 33.63
CA ALA A 263 -12.99 -15.48 32.69
C ALA A 263 -12.30 -16.78 33.19
N GLY A 264 -11.23 -16.68 33.99
CA GLY A 264 -10.51 -17.84 34.54
C GLY A 264 -11.32 -18.62 35.58
N MET A 265 -12.24 -17.94 36.28
CA MET A 265 -13.11 -18.55 37.28
C MET A 265 -14.29 -19.31 36.65
N GLY A 266 -14.84 -18.82 35.52
CA GLY A 266 -15.93 -19.49 34.80
C GLY A 266 -15.49 -20.74 34.04
N VAL A 267 -14.31 -20.71 33.42
CA VAL A 267 -13.71 -21.86 32.74
C VAL A 267 -13.10 -22.85 33.75
N GLY A 268 -12.49 -22.39 34.84
CA GLY A 268 -11.96 -23.24 35.91
C GLY A 268 -13.04 -24.08 36.61
N MET A 269 -14.22 -23.51 36.84
CA MET A 269 -15.36 -24.26 37.38
C MET A 269 -16.03 -25.18 36.35
N GLY A 270 -16.21 -24.71 35.10
CA GLY A 270 -16.84 -25.51 34.04
C GLY A 270 -15.98 -26.69 33.55
N ALA A 271 -14.67 -26.48 33.38
CA ALA A 271 -13.72 -27.53 33.02
C ALA A 271 -13.41 -28.47 34.20
N GLY A 272 -13.38 -27.94 35.44
CA GLY A 272 -13.25 -28.75 36.66
C GLY A 272 -14.46 -29.66 36.89
N ALA A 273 -15.67 -29.20 36.55
CA ALA A 273 -16.88 -30.02 36.62
C ALA A 273 -16.92 -31.12 35.55
N ALA A 274 -16.53 -30.80 34.30
CA ALA A 274 -16.47 -31.78 33.22
C ALA A 274 -15.36 -32.84 33.44
N MET A 275 -14.18 -32.43 33.92
CA MET A 275 -13.07 -33.33 34.26
C MET A 275 -13.37 -34.14 35.52
N GLY A 276 -14.06 -33.56 36.50
CA GLY A 276 -14.54 -34.25 37.70
C GLY A 276 -15.57 -35.33 37.38
N GLN A 277 -16.47 -35.11 36.41
CA GLN A 277 -17.38 -36.15 35.91
C GLN A 277 -16.63 -37.26 35.18
N MET A 278 -15.62 -36.93 34.38
CA MET A 278 -14.81 -37.94 33.68
C MET A 278 -13.97 -38.79 34.66
N PHE A 279 -13.47 -38.20 35.75
CA PHE A 279 -12.70 -38.90 36.78
C PHE A 279 -13.60 -39.74 37.71
N ALA A 280 -14.82 -39.28 38.00
CA ALA A 280 -15.82 -40.04 38.75
C ALA A 280 -16.30 -41.30 37.99
N GLN A 281 -16.35 -41.25 36.66
CA GLN A 281 -16.69 -42.40 35.82
C GLN A 281 -15.57 -43.46 35.74
N GLY A 282 -14.32 -43.09 36.08
CA GLY A 282 -13.14 -43.97 35.99
C GLY A 282 -12.85 -44.82 37.23
N MET A 283 -13.60 -44.64 38.32
CA MET A 283 -13.28 -45.24 39.63
C MET A 283 -14.41 -46.07 40.27
N ALA A 284 -15.49 -46.35 39.52
CA ALA A 284 -16.56 -47.24 39.97
C ALA A 284 -16.26 -48.72 39.61
N PRO A 285 -16.32 -49.67 40.56
CA PRO A 285 -16.14 -51.09 40.25
C PRO A 285 -17.29 -51.60 39.37
N ALA A 286 -16.94 -52.38 38.35
CA ALA A 286 -17.86 -53.00 37.41
C ALA A 286 -18.84 -53.96 38.11
N ALA A 287 -20.14 -53.75 37.89
CA ALA A 287 -21.23 -54.68 38.17
C ALA A 287 -21.91 -55.08 36.84
N PRO A 288 -22.44 -56.32 36.73
CA PRO A 288 -22.71 -56.93 35.43
C PRO A 288 -23.96 -56.39 34.72
N GLN A 289 -23.75 -56.14 33.42
CA GLN A 289 -24.65 -56.12 32.26
C GLN A 289 -26.16 -56.30 32.54
N ALA A 290 -26.94 -55.27 32.23
CA ALA A 290 -28.37 -55.38 31.92
C ALA A 290 -28.61 -54.96 30.47
N ALA A 291 -29.43 -55.74 29.78
CA ALA A 291 -29.66 -55.72 28.34
C ALA A 291 -30.21 -54.39 27.80
N ALA A 292 -29.74 -54.04 26.60
CA ALA A 292 -30.16 -52.88 25.83
C ALA A 292 -31.64 -52.97 25.37
N PRO A 293 -32.41 -51.87 25.41
CA PRO A 293 -33.67 -51.77 24.68
C PRO A 293 -33.39 -51.51 23.18
N ALA A 294 -34.12 -52.22 22.33
CA ALA A 294 -34.10 -52.10 20.89
C ALA A 294 -34.44 -50.68 20.41
N ALA A 295 -33.70 -50.20 19.41
CA ALA A 295 -33.88 -48.90 18.78
C ALA A 295 -35.26 -48.76 18.13
N ALA A 296 -35.96 -47.67 18.46
CA ALA A 296 -37.21 -47.28 17.82
C ALA A 296 -36.96 -46.74 16.40
N PRO A 297 -37.88 -46.97 15.44
CA PRO A 297 -37.73 -46.53 14.06
C PRO A 297 -37.76 -44.99 13.94
N LEU A 298 -36.87 -44.45 13.09
CA LEU A 298 -36.76 -43.03 12.76
C LEU A 298 -37.56 -42.72 11.49
N ALA A 299 -38.25 -41.58 11.48
CA ALA A 299 -38.93 -40.97 10.34
C ALA A 299 -38.21 -39.68 9.92
N VAL A 300 -38.53 -39.13 8.76
CA VAL A 300 -37.92 -37.88 8.26
C VAL A 300 -38.96 -36.77 8.29
N CYS A 301 -38.57 -35.60 8.81
CA CYS A 301 -39.41 -34.41 8.83
C CYS A 301 -39.74 -33.94 7.41
N ALA A 302 -41.02 -33.74 7.13
CA ALA A 302 -41.51 -33.35 5.80
C ALA A 302 -41.13 -31.92 5.37
N VAL A 303 -40.62 -31.09 6.29
CA VAL A 303 -40.32 -29.67 6.03
C VAL A 303 -38.82 -29.39 6.00
N CYS A 304 -38.05 -29.89 6.96
CA CYS A 304 -36.61 -29.61 7.05
C CYS A 304 -35.71 -30.82 6.78
N GLY A 305 -36.27 -32.01 6.55
CA GLY A 305 -35.49 -33.23 6.28
C GLY A 305 -34.75 -33.81 7.48
N ALA A 306 -34.93 -33.28 8.70
CA ALA A 306 -34.33 -33.82 9.92
C ALA A 306 -34.93 -35.19 10.28
N GLN A 307 -34.11 -36.10 10.81
CA GLN A 307 -34.59 -37.38 11.35
C GLN A 307 -35.30 -37.15 12.69
N ILE A 308 -36.54 -37.62 12.78
CA ILE A 308 -37.42 -37.49 13.94
C ILE A 308 -37.93 -38.87 14.35
N PRO A 309 -38.26 -39.11 15.63
CA PRO A 309 -38.87 -40.37 16.05
C PRO A 309 -40.17 -40.66 15.27
N ALA A 310 -40.38 -41.91 14.81
CA ALA A 310 -41.60 -42.26 14.10
C ALA A 310 -42.85 -42.01 14.97
N GLY A 311 -43.84 -41.27 14.44
CA GLY A 311 -45.07 -40.89 15.16
C GLY A 311 -45.02 -39.51 15.85
N SER A 312 -43.92 -38.76 15.72
CA SER A 312 -43.81 -37.38 16.22
C SER A 312 -44.86 -36.49 15.56
N LYS A 313 -45.72 -35.81 16.34
CA LYS A 313 -46.71 -34.84 15.82
C LYS A 313 -46.12 -33.48 15.44
N PHE A 314 -44.90 -33.19 15.91
CA PHE A 314 -44.17 -31.95 15.65
C PHE A 314 -42.69 -32.27 15.50
N CYS A 315 -42.00 -31.57 14.61
CA CYS A 315 -40.56 -31.71 14.44
C CYS A 315 -39.83 -30.98 15.59
N PRO A 316 -38.94 -31.66 16.34
CA PRO A 316 -38.17 -31.02 17.41
C PRO A 316 -37.14 -29.99 16.92
N GLU A 317 -36.74 -30.05 15.64
CA GLU A 317 -35.75 -29.13 15.07
C GLU A 317 -36.38 -27.85 14.49
N CYS A 318 -37.52 -27.95 13.81
CA CYS A 318 -38.13 -26.80 13.12
C CYS A 318 -39.54 -26.42 13.62
N GLY A 319 -40.11 -27.16 14.58
CA GLY A 319 -41.44 -26.89 15.14
C GLY A 319 -42.63 -27.22 14.22
N ALA A 320 -42.39 -27.64 12.96
CA ALA A 320 -43.47 -27.92 12.02
C ALA A 320 -44.29 -29.16 12.41
N LYS A 321 -45.63 -29.04 12.33
CA LYS A 321 -46.57 -30.14 12.60
C LYS A 321 -46.40 -31.23 11.55
N GLN A 322 -46.19 -32.46 12.00
CA GLN A 322 -46.06 -33.63 11.14
C GLN A 322 -47.40 -34.37 11.12
N ASN A 323 -47.93 -34.62 9.92
CA ASN A 323 -49.16 -35.39 9.79
C ASN A 323 -48.84 -36.88 9.95
N SER A 324 -49.46 -37.50 10.93
CA SER A 324 -49.35 -38.92 11.28
C SER A 324 -50.11 -39.81 10.27
N GLY A 325 -49.81 -39.66 8.99
CA GLY A 325 -50.19 -40.57 7.91
C GLY A 325 -48.93 -41.25 7.38
N SER A 326 -48.98 -42.56 7.16
CA SER A 326 -47.90 -43.28 6.48
C SER A 326 -47.82 -42.75 5.04
N PHE A 327 -46.65 -42.70 4.43
CA PHE A 327 -46.53 -42.38 3.00
C PHE A 327 -46.41 -43.66 2.20
N CYS A 328 -47.03 -43.70 1.02
CA CYS A 328 -46.92 -44.84 0.13
C CYS A 328 -45.45 -45.06 -0.26
N THR A 329 -44.91 -46.25 -0.01
CA THR A 329 -43.51 -46.59 -0.32
C THR A 329 -43.17 -46.53 -1.80
N SER A 330 -44.16 -46.53 -2.68
CA SER A 330 -43.97 -46.57 -4.14
C SER A 330 -44.28 -45.24 -4.84
N CYS A 331 -45.34 -44.52 -4.45
CA CYS A 331 -45.73 -43.27 -5.10
C CYS A 331 -45.65 -42.02 -4.20
N GLY A 332 -45.31 -42.17 -2.92
CA GLY A 332 -45.16 -41.06 -1.99
C GLY A 332 -46.47 -40.39 -1.54
N THR A 333 -47.63 -40.87 -1.98
CA THR A 333 -48.93 -40.30 -1.55
C THR A 333 -49.23 -40.65 -0.10
N ALA A 334 -49.76 -39.71 0.67
CA ALA A 334 -50.16 -39.92 2.05
C ALA A 334 -51.31 -40.97 2.13
N ILE A 335 -51.11 -42.00 2.95
CA ILE A 335 -52.06 -43.09 3.18
C ILE A 335 -52.41 -43.17 4.68
N PRO A 336 -53.66 -43.52 5.03
CA PRO A 336 -54.04 -43.77 6.41
C PRO A 336 -53.24 -44.92 7.02
N ALA A 337 -52.87 -44.79 8.29
CA ALA A 337 -52.13 -45.82 9.02
C ALA A 337 -52.91 -47.15 9.06
N GLY A 338 -52.24 -48.25 8.68
CA GLY A 338 -52.84 -49.60 8.65
C GLY A 338 -53.43 -50.03 7.31
N THR A 339 -53.28 -49.24 6.24
CA THR A 339 -53.67 -49.64 4.88
C THR A 339 -52.71 -50.69 4.32
N LYS A 340 -53.23 -51.82 3.83
CA LYS A 340 -52.40 -52.91 3.22
C LYS A 340 -52.02 -52.64 1.76
N PHE A 341 -52.78 -51.78 1.08
CA PHE A 341 -52.57 -51.41 -0.31
C PHE A 341 -52.85 -49.92 -0.48
N CYS A 342 -52.06 -49.24 -1.30
CA CYS A 342 -52.26 -47.82 -1.61
C CYS A 342 -53.53 -47.65 -2.47
N PRO A 343 -54.46 -46.75 -2.09
CA PRO A 343 -55.68 -46.51 -2.85
C PRO A 343 -55.43 -45.81 -4.21
N GLU A 344 -54.28 -45.16 -4.41
CA GLU A 344 -53.94 -44.45 -5.64
C GLU A 344 -53.17 -45.32 -6.65
N CYS A 345 -52.17 -46.08 -6.19
CA CYS A 345 -51.29 -46.86 -7.08
C CYS A 345 -51.44 -48.38 -6.94
N GLY A 346 -52.24 -48.87 -5.98
CA GLY A 346 -52.45 -50.30 -5.74
C GLY A 346 -51.26 -51.06 -5.13
N ALA A 347 -50.13 -50.40 -4.89
CA ALA A 347 -48.95 -51.03 -4.32
C ALA A 347 -49.18 -51.47 -2.87
N LYS A 348 -48.65 -52.64 -2.50
CA LYS A 348 -48.71 -53.15 -1.13
C LYS A 348 -47.86 -52.29 -0.20
N GLN A 349 -48.41 -51.96 0.97
CA GLN A 349 -47.81 -51.08 1.99
C GLN A 349 -47.27 -51.90 3.17
#